data_AF-A0AAW6SFE9-F1
#
_entry.id   AF-A0AAW6SFE9-F1
#
_cell.length_a   1.000
_cell.length_b   1.000
_cell.length_c   1.000
_cell.angle_alpha   90.00
_cell.angle_beta   90.00
_cell.angle_gamma   90.00
#
_symmetry.space_group_name_H-M   'P 1'
#
loop_
_entity.id
_entity.type
_entity.pdbx_description
1 polymer ?
#
loop_
_entity_poly.entity_id
_entity_poly.type
_entity_poly.pdbx_seq_one_letter_code
_entity_poly.pdbx_strand_id
1 'polypeptide(L)' 'TRSTHAARHAHLYTAEEQREWWAKDANGVNCKCSTIAVMVDESGKPLSDTIIDKAQKTFNTMKARGYQWAKG' A
#
# COMPACT_ATOMS: atom_id res chain seq x y z
N THR A 1 8.42 -9.12 2.37
CA THR A 1 7.01 -8.81 2.11
C THR A 1 6.46 -9.75 1.05
N ARG A 2 5.22 -10.24 1.22
CA ARG A 2 4.50 -11.03 0.20
C ARG A 2 4.17 -10.15 -1.02
N SER A 3 4.15 -10.71 -2.23
CA SER A 3 3.84 -9.95 -3.46
C SER A 3 2.48 -9.23 -3.38
N THR A 4 1.46 -9.90 -2.84
CA THR A 4 0.12 -9.30 -2.63
C THR A 4 0.15 -8.06 -1.74
N HIS A 5 1.03 -8.01 -0.75
CA HIS A 5 1.20 -6.85 0.13
C HIS A 5 2.02 -5.74 -0.53
N ALA A 6 3.07 -6.11 -1.28
CA ALA A 6 3.86 -5.13 -2.04
C ALA A 6 2.99 -4.41 -3.05
N ALA A 7 2.10 -5.13 -3.75
CA ALA A 7 1.20 -4.58 -4.75
C ALA A 7 0.22 -3.53 -4.21
N ARG A 8 -0.06 -3.51 -2.89
CA ARG A 8 -0.91 -2.50 -2.25
C ARG A 8 -0.15 -1.34 -1.63
N HIS A 9 1.17 -1.39 -1.56
CA HIS A 9 1.95 -0.35 -0.92
C HIS A 9 1.94 0.93 -1.78
N ALA A 10 1.89 2.10 -1.14
CA ALA A 10 1.84 3.41 -1.81
C ALA A 10 0.61 3.65 -2.72
N HIS A 11 -0.47 2.88 -2.51
CA HIS A 11 -1.76 3.07 -3.18
C HIS A 11 -2.85 3.46 -2.19
N LEU A 12 -3.90 4.11 -2.71
CA LEU A 12 -5.09 4.44 -1.94
C LEU A 12 -6.14 3.36 -2.10
N TYR A 13 -6.84 3.10 -1.02
CA TYR A 13 -8.00 2.22 -0.96
C TYR A 13 -8.99 2.81 0.03
N THR A 14 -10.26 2.57 -0.20
CA THR A 14 -11.29 2.82 0.81
C THR A 14 -11.08 1.89 1.99
N ALA A 15 -11.64 2.26 3.14
CA ALA A 15 -11.61 1.40 4.32
C ALA A 15 -12.31 0.04 4.06
N GLU A 16 -13.31 0.01 3.19
CA GLU A 16 -14.02 -1.21 2.80
C GLU A 16 -13.14 -2.12 1.95
N GLU A 17 -12.55 -1.60 0.87
CA GLU A 17 -11.64 -2.35 0.00
C GLU A 17 -10.44 -2.94 0.77
N GLN A 18 -9.96 -2.23 1.79
CA GLN A 18 -8.87 -2.72 2.65
C GLN A 18 -9.35 -3.85 3.58
N ARG A 19 -10.55 -3.75 4.15
CA ARG A 19 -11.15 -4.80 4.99
C ARG A 19 -11.40 -6.07 4.18
N GLU A 20 -12.02 -5.94 3.02
CA GLU A 20 -12.29 -7.06 2.12
C GLU A 20 -11.00 -7.78 1.71
N TRP A 21 -9.96 -7.00 1.36
CA TRP A 21 -8.68 -7.58 1.00
C TRP A 21 -7.99 -8.30 2.15
N TRP A 22 -8.06 -7.77 3.38
CA TRP A 22 -7.53 -8.46 4.57
C TRP A 22 -8.29 -9.74 4.89
N ALA A 23 -9.61 -9.78 4.65
CA ALA A 23 -10.46 -10.95 4.86
C ALA A 23 -10.21 -12.07 3.84
N LYS A 24 -9.60 -11.74 2.69
CA LYS A 24 -9.25 -12.71 1.66
C LYS A 24 -7.96 -13.48 2.04
N ASP A 25 -8.05 -14.80 1.98
CA ASP A 25 -6.94 -15.74 2.24
C ASP A 25 -6.25 -15.42 3.58
N ALA A 26 -4.90 -15.38 3.59
CA ALA A 26 -4.11 -15.04 4.77
C ALA A 26 -3.55 -13.61 4.74
N ASN A 27 -4.16 -12.68 4.00
CA ASN A 27 -3.66 -11.31 3.86
C ASN A 27 -3.69 -10.54 5.19
N GLY A 28 -4.74 -10.70 5.99
CA GLY A 28 -4.82 -10.12 7.33
C GLY A 28 -3.91 -10.79 8.37
N VAL A 29 -3.60 -12.07 8.18
CA VAL A 29 -2.80 -12.84 9.15
C VAL A 29 -1.34 -12.38 9.15
N ASN A 30 -0.86 -11.96 10.32
CA ASN A 30 0.50 -11.45 10.55
C ASN A 30 0.90 -10.33 9.57
N CYS A 31 -0.06 -9.53 9.12
CA CYS A 31 0.19 -8.37 8.27
C CYS A 31 1.10 -7.36 9.01
N LYS A 32 2.15 -6.88 8.34
CA LYS A 32 3.07 -5.85 8.85
C LYS A 32 2.92 -4.50 8.15
N CYS A 33 1.84 -4.33 7.39
CA CYS A 33 1.55 -3.06 6.72
C CYS A 33 1.04 -2.04 7.74
N SER A 34 1.53 -0.81 7.66
CA SER A 34 0.92 0.35 8.33
C SER A 34 -0.06 1.01 7.37
N THR A 35 -1.22 1.43 7.89
CA THR A 35 -2.21 2.22 7.14
C THR A 35 -2.26 3.63 7.72
N ILE A 36 -2.49 4.62 6.85
CA ILE A 36 -2.61 6.03 7.22
C ILE A 36 -3.87 6.55 6.55
N ALA A 37 -4.77 7.16 7.31
CA ALA A 37 -5.94 7.83 6.77
C ALA A 37 -5.52 9.16 6.11
N VAL A 38 -6.02 9.42 4.91
CA VAL A 38 -5.79 10.67 4.17
C VAL A 38 -7.11 11.26 3.73
N MET A 39 -7.20 12.59 3.70
CA MET A 39 -8.32 13.28 3.09
C MET A 39 -8.14 13.33 1.58
N VAL A 40 -9.22 13.13 0.84
CA VAL A 40 -9.26 13.17 -0.62
C VAL A 40 -10.30 14.19 -1.09
N ASP A 41 -10.14 14.69 -2.32
CA ASP A 41 -11.15 15.48 -3.01
C ASP A 41 -12.26 14.59 -3.60
N GLU A 42 -13.22 15.21 -4.28
CA GLU A 42 -14.36 14.52 -4.93
C GLU A 42 -13.92 13.55 -6.04
N SER A 43 -12.72 13.71 -6.59
CA SER A 43 -12.14 12.80 -7.59
C SER A 43 -11.33 11.66 -6.97
N GLY A 44 -11.23 11.61 -5.63
CA GLY A 44 -10.45 10.61 -4.90
C GLY A 44 -8.96 10.91 -4.82
N LYS A 45 -8.52 12.11 -5.24
CA LYS A 45 -7.11 12.49 -5.14
C LYS A 45 -6.80 13.01 -3.73
N PRO A 46 -5.67 12.62 -3.11
CA PRO A 46 -5.25 13.17 -1.82
C PRO A 46 -5.14 14.69 -1.83
N LEU A 47 -5.62 15.33 -0.76
CA LEU A 47 -5.42 16.77 -0.55
C LEU A 47 -3.94 17.12 -0.27
N SER A 48 -3.15 16.13 0.15
CA SER A 48 -1.71 16.28 0.38
C SER A 48 -0.93 15.12 -0.24
N ASP A 49 -0.09 15.43 -1.23
CA ASP A 49 0.72 14.44 -1.94
C ASP A 49 1.94 13.97 -1.13
N THR A 50 2.30 14.66 -0.05
CA THR A 50 3.56 14.41 0.70
C THR A 50 3.65 12.99 1.26
N ILE A 51 2.54 12.43 1.74
CA ILE A 51 2.52 11.07 2.31
C ILE A 51 2.67 10.02 1.21
N ILE A 52 2.01 10.24 0.06
CA ILE A 52 2.08 9.35 -1.10
C ILE A 52 3.49 9.38 -1.69
N ASP A 53 4.09 10.55 -1.85
CA ASP A 53 5.46 10.70 -2.34
C ASP A 53 6.47 9.96 -1.48
N LYS A 54 6.34 10.06 -0.14
CA LYS A 54 7.21 9.34 0.80
C LYS A 54 7.03 7.82 0.71
N ALA A 55 5.79 7.35 0.58
CA ALA A 55 5.49 5.94 0.40
C ALA A 55 6.07 5.43 -0.93
N GLN A 56 5.88 6.16 -2.03
CA GLN A 56 6.39 5.80 -3.34
C GLN A 56 7.93 5.78 -3.39
N LYS A 57 8.59 6.76 -2.78
CA LYS A 57 10.06 6.78 -2.64
C LYS A 57 10.56 5.55 -1.88
N THR A 58 9.89 5.19 -0.80
CA THR A 58 10.20 3.98 -0.02
C THR A 58 10.02 2.73 -0.87
N PHE A 59 8.89 2.61 -1.56
CA PHE A 59 8.61 1.49 -2.46
C PHE A 59 9.70 1.30 -3.51
N ASN A 60 10.04 2.37 -4.22
CA ASN A 60 11.04 2.36 -5.28
C ASN A 60 12.43 2.01 -4.74
N THR A 61 12.80 2.56 -3.59
CA THR A 61 14.07 2.25 -2.91
C THR A 61 14.15 0.77 -2.56
N MET A 62 13.07 0.20 -2.01
CA MET A 62 13.04 -1.22 -1.68
C MET A 62 13.05 -2.08 -2.94
N LYS A 63 12.28 -1.70 -3.97
CA LYS A 63 12.25 -2.40 -5.25
C LYS A 63 13.65 -2.47 -5.88
N ALA A 64 14.39 -1.37 -5.88
CA ALA A 64 15.75 -1.28 -6.41
C ALA A 64 16.75 -2.19 -5.67
N ARG A 65 16.49 -2.53 -4.40
CA ARG A 65 17.31 -3.48 -3.63
C ARG A 65 17.11 -4.94 -4.05
N GLY A 66 16.14 -5.23 -4.92
CA GLY A 66 15.98 -6.57 -5.52
C GLY A 66 15.34 -7.62 -4.60
N TYR A 67 14.47 -7.20 -3.68
CA TYR A 67 13.69 -8.15 -2.87
C TYR A 67 12.89 -9.12 -3.75
N GLN A 68 12.56 -10.31 -3.24
CA GLN A 68 11.85 -11.34 -4.02
C GLN A 68 10.53 -10.85 -4.63
N TRP A 69 9.75 -10.04 -3.90
CA TRP A 69 8.50 -9.44 -4.41
C TRP A 69 8.72 -8.39 -5.52
N ALA A 70 9.95 -7.93 -5.74
CA ALA A 70 10.28 -6.95 -6.77
C ALA A 70 10.61 -7.59 -8.13
N LYS A 71 10.70 -8.93 -8.19
CA LYS A 71 11.18 -9.68 -9.37
C LYS A 71 10.07 -10.11 -10.35
N GLY A 72 8.80 -9.85 -10.03
CA GLY A 72 7.63 -10.30 -10.79
C GLY A 72 6.56 -10.83 -9.86
#